data_AF-A0A1V2Q4L9-F1
#
_entry.id   AF-A0A1V2Q4L9-F1
#
_cell.length_a   1.000
_cell.length_b   1.000
_cell.length_c   1.000
_cell.angle_alpha   90.00
_cell.angle_beta   90.00
_cell.angle_gamma   90.00
#
_symmetry.space_group_name_H-M   'P 1'
#
loop_
_entity.id
_entity.type
_entity.pdbx_description
1 polymer ?
#
loop_
_entity_poly.entity_id
_entity_poly.type
_entity_poly.pdbx_seq_one_letter_code
_entity_poly.pdbx_strand_id
1 'polypeptide(L)'
;MTARSQRWNRQIILWLRVFLVAFLIDMLVQVGLAALFITGDVALLKWHDNNANIILSTLLFFALIPAVLLWRPARGSSGPTWWIVVLFLLIETQKTLGYLRLIGPHIMIGVGIFGLSVGLVVWAVMYKHDPYKREARIQTKKAKK
;
A
#
# COMPACT_ATOMS: atom_id res chain seq x y z
N MET A 1 5.62 -17.27 -23.26
CA MET A 1 4.51 -16.43 -22.76
C MET A 1 3.69 -15.93 -23.94
N THR A 2 2.37 -15.85 -23.83
CA THR A 2 1.50 -15.33 -24.91
C THR A 2 1.38 -13.80 -24.80
N ALA A 3 1.04 -13.11 -25.89
CA ALA A 3 0.76 -11.67 -25.86
C ALA A 3 -0.33 -11.32 -24.82
N ARG A 4 -1.29 -12.23 -24.61
CA ARG A 4 -2.34 -12.12 -23.60
C ARG A 4 -1.78 -12.11 -22.17
N SER A 5 -0.84 -12.99 -21.83
CA SER A 5 -0.26 -13.02 -20.47
C SER A 5 0.59 -11.79 -20.17
N GLN A 6 1.26 -11.23 -21.18
CA GLN A 6 2.02 -9.98 -21.03
C GLN A 6 1.11 -8.77 -20.77
N ARG A 7 0.02 -8.63 -21.54
CA ARG A 7 -0.98 -7.57 -21.31
C ARG A 7 -1.62 -7.69 -19.93
N TRP A 8 -1.94 -8.90 -19.50
CA TRP A 8 -2.49 -9.19 -18.17
C TRP A 8 -1.54 -8.75 -17.04
N ASN A 9 -0.26 -9.13 -17.10
CA ASN A 9 0.72 -8.73 -16.08
C ASN A 9 0.91 -7.21 -16.03
N ARG A 10 0.89 -6.53 -17.19
CA ARG A 10 0.96 -5.07 -17.27
C ARG A 10 -0.24 -4.40 -16.61
N GLN A 11 -1.45 -4.93 -16.80
CA GLN A 11 -2.67 -4.43 -16.16
C GLN A 11 -2.62 -4.60 -14.64
N ILE A 12 -2.19 -5.75 -14.14
CA ILE A 12 -2.02 -5.97 -12.69
C ILE A 12 -1.10 -4.90 -12.08
N ILE A 13 0.05 -4.67 -12.69
CA ILE A 13 1.03 -3.68 -12.19
C ILE A 13 0.47 -2.26 -12.28
N LEU A 14 -0.28 -1.94 -13.35
CA LEU A 14 -0.93 -0.63 -13.49
C LEU A 14 -1.94 -0.39 -12.37
N TRP A 15 -2.83 -1.35 -12.10
CA TRP A 15 -3.81 -1.23 -11.03
C TRP A 15 -3.15 -1.10 -9.65
N LEU A 16 -2.10 -1.89 -9.39
CA LEU A 16 -1.32 -1.74 -8.16
C LEU A 16 -0.79 -0.31 -8.01
N ARG A 17 -0.23 0.28 -9.07
CA ARG A 17 0.26 1.66 -9.05
C ARG A 17 -0.86 2.66 -8.79
N VAL A 18 -1.99 2.53 -9.48
CA VAL A 18 -3.13 3.43 -9.32
C VAL A 18 -3.61 3.45 -7.87
N PHE A 19 -3.83 2.27 -7.26
CA PHE A 19 -4.30 2.23 -5.87
C PHE A 19 -3.25 2.71 -4.88
N LEU A 20 -1.96 2.41 -5.06
CA LEU A 20 -0.91 2.92 -4.18
C LEU A 20 -0.74 4.45 -4.26
N VAL A 21 -0.87 5.03 -5.47
CA VAL A 21 -0.83 6.48 -5.66
C VAL A 21 -2.07 7.14 -5.06
N ALA A 22 -3.25 6.57 -5.31
CA ALA A 22 -4.50 7.05 -4.71
C ALA A 22 -4.44 7.00 -3.18
N PHE A 23 -3.91 5.91 -2.60
CA PHE A 23 -3.69 5.79 -1.16
C PHE A 23 -2.72 6.86 -0.63
N LEU A 24 -1.63 7.15 -1.35
CA LEU A 24 -0.70 8.20 -0.94
C LEU A 24 -1.33 9.60 -0.97
N ILE A 25 -2.16 9.88 -1.98
CA ILE A 25 -2.93 11.14 -2.06
C ILE A 25 -3.91 11.23 -0.89
N ASP A 26 -4.63 10.14 -0.60
CA ASP A 26 -5.57 10.08 0.52
C ASP A 26 -4.87 10.26 1.87
N MET A 27 -3.65 9.72 2.04
CA MET A 27 -2.81 9.99 3.22
C MET A 27 -2.50 11.47 3.39
N LEU A 28 -2.26 12.22 2.31
CA LEU A 28 -2.07 13.68 2.39
C LEU A 28 -3.36 14.39 2.82
N VAL A 29 -4.52 13.94 2.32
CA VAL A 29 -5.82 14.43 2.78
C VAL A 29 -6.00 14.15 4.26
N GLN A 30 -5.67 12.94 4.72
CA GLN A 30 -5.82 12.53 6.11
C GLN A 30 -4.96 13.35 7.08
N VAL A 31 -3.72 13.66 6.68
CA VAL A 31 -2.83 14.58 7.41
C VAL A 31 -3.38 16.01 7.39
N GLY A 32 -3.89 16.48 6.26
CA GLY A 32 -4.51 17.79 6.14
C GLY A 32 -5.72 17.97 7.06
N LEU A 33 -6.61 16.98 7.12
CA LEU A 33 -7.78 16.98 8.01
C LEU A 33 -7.35 17.04 9.49
N ALA A 34 -6.32 16.30 9.88
CA ALA A 34 -5.78 16.36 11.24
C ALA A 34 -5.14 17.72 11.56
N ALA A 35 -4.35 18.26 10.63
CA ALA A 35 -3.67 19.55 10.81
C ALA A 35 -4.66 20.71 10.95
N LEU A 36 -5.72 20.72 10.13
CA LEU A 36 -6.77 21.74 10.21
C LEU A 36 -7.69 21.56 11.43
N PHE A 37 -7.91 20.33 11.90
CA PHE A 37 -8.60 20.13 13.18
C PHE A 37 -7.87 20.84 14.34
N ILE A 38 -6.53 20.82 14.35
CA ILE A 38 -5.71 21.49 15.38
C ILE A 38 -5.95 23.01 15.38
N THR A 39 -6.40 23.62 14.28
CA THR A 39 -6.74 25.05 14.24
C THR A 39 -8.10 25.38 14.88
N GLY A 40 -8.81 24.38 15.41
CA GLY A 40 -10.04 24.57 16.18
C GLY A 40 -11.34 24.14 15.46
N ASP A 41 -11.27 23.72 14.21
CA ASP A 41 -12.45 23.20 13.49
C ASP A 41 -12.71 21.74 13.85
N VAL A 42 -13.55 21.55 14.86
CA VAL A 42 -13.93 20.22 15.38
C VAL A 42 -14.68 19.35 14.37
N ALA A 43 -15.29 19.93 13.32
CA ALA A 43 -15.95 19.13 12.29
C ALA A 43 -14.93 18.30 11.50
N LEU A 44 -13.71 18.82 11.34
CA LEU A 44 -12.63 18.15 10.62
C LEU A 44 -12.11 16.91 11.35
N LEU A 45 -12.30 16.80 12.67
CA LEU A 45 -12.02 15.56 13.40
C LEU A 45 -12.95 14.42 12.95
N LYS A 46 -14.24 14.72 12.73
CA LYS A 46 -15.19 13.72 12.22
C LYS A 46 -14.86 13.33 10.78
N TRP A 47 -14.41 14.28 9.96
CA TRP A 47 -13.94 13.99 8.60
C TRP A 47 -12.68 13.13 8.60
N HIS A 48 -11.72 13.41 9.49
CA HIS A 48 -10.52 12.60 9.69
C HIS A 48 -10.87 11.16 10.12
N ASP A 49 -11.80 10.99 11.05
CA ASP A 49 -12.27 9.65 11.48
C ASP A 49 -12.99 8.89 10.35
N ASN A 50 -13.89 9.56 9.62
CA ASN A 50 -14.59 8.96 8.49
C ASN A 50 -13.64 8.56 7.34
N ASN A 51 -12.67 9.42 7.02
CA ASN A 51 -11.69 9.13 5.96
C ASN A 51 -10.83 7.91 6.32
N ALA A 52 -10.31 7.82 7.56
CA ALA A 52 -9.56 6.66 8.03
C ALA A 52 -10.36 5.35 7.92
N ASN A 53 -11.64 5.36 8.28
CA ASN A 53 -12.45 4.14 8.31
C ASN A 53 -12.96 3.70 6.93
N ILE A 54 -13.25 4.65 6.04
CA ILE A 54 -13.89 4.34 4.76
C ILE A 54 -12.85 4.35 3.65
N ILE A 55 -12.21 5.49 3.39
CA ILE A 55 -11.47 5.69 2.14
C ILE A 55 -10.09 5.03 2.24
N LEU A 56 -9.37 5.29 3.33
CA LEU A 56 -8.00 4.84 3.53
C LEU A 56 -7.91 3.30 3.51
N SER A 57 -8.71 2.63 4.33
CA SER A 57 -8.76 1.15 4.39
C SER A 57 -9.26 0.52 3.09
N THR A 58 -10.21 1.16 2.39
CA THR A 58 -10.74 0.65 1.11
C THR A 58 -9.69 0.70 0.01
N LEU A 59 -8.97 1.83 -0.13
CA LEU A 59 -7.90 1.97 -1.13
C LEU A 59 -6.79 0.93 -0.92
N LEU A 60 -6.41 0.70 0.33
CA LEU A 60 -5.37 -0.27 0.67
C LEU A 60 -5.83 -1.71 0.42
N PHE A 61 -7.11 -2.02 0.67
CA PHE A 61 -7.71 -3.32 0.35
C PHE A 61 -7.68 -3.57 -1.16
N PHE A 62 -8.07 -2.58 -1.95
CA PHE A 62 -8.02 -2.69 -3.40
C PHE A 62 -6.60 -2.71 -3.97
N ALA A 63 -5.60 -2.15 -3.28
CA ALA A 63 -4.18 -2.33 -3.63
C ALA A 63 -3.68 -3.75 -3.34
N LEU A 64 -4.22 -4.41 -2.30
CA LEU A 64 -3.81 -5.77 -1.91
C LEU A 64 -4.15 -6.80 -3.00
N ILE A 65 -5.30 -6.64 -3.66
CA ILE A 65 -5.74 -7.55 -4.73
C ILE A 65 -4.70 -7.67 -5.86
N PRO A 66 -4.32 -6.61 -6.59
CA PRO A 66 -3.30 -6.69 -7.62
C PRO A 66 -1.92 -7.04 -7.07
N ALA A 67 -1.59 -6.72 -5.82
CA ALA A 67 -0.35 -7.17 -5.20
C ALA A 67 -0.30 -8.71 -5.07
N VAL A 68 -1.39 -9.33 -4.60
CA VAL A 68 -1.50 -10.80 -4.52
C VAL A 68 -1.51 -11.42 -5.92
N LEU A 69 -2.21 -10.82 -6.88
CA LEU A 69 -2.21 -11.28 -8.27
C LEU A 69 -0.81 -11.21 -8.90
N LEU A 70 -0.03 -10.18 -8.56
CA LEU A 70 1.36 -10.03 -8.98
C LEU A 70 2.22 -11.16 -8.39
N TRP A 71 2.05 -11.48 -7.11
CA TRP A 71 2.84 -12.49 -6.42
C TRP A 71 2.52 -13.92 -6.88
N ARG A 72 1.22 -14.30 -6.86
CA ARG A 72 0.79 -15.70 -7.00
C ARG A 72 0.58 -16.07 -8.49
N PRO A 73 -0.44 -15.55 -9.20
CA PRO A 73 -0.63 -15.77 -10.64
C PRO A 73 0.52 -15.31 -11.52
N ALA A 74 0.96 -14.06 -11.40
CA ALA A 74 1.98 -13.48 -12.28
C ALA A 74 3.42 -13.83 -11.85
N ARG A 75 3.57 -14.54 -10.73
CA ARG A 75 4.85 -15.04 -10.18
C ARG A 75 5.92 -13.97 -9.96
N GLY A 76 5.52 -12.70 -9.86
CA GLY A 76 6.36 -11.53 -9.57
C GLY A 76 6.70 -11.36 -8.09
N SER A 77 7.11 -10.14 -7.72
CA SER A 77 7.50 -9.81 -6.35
C SER A 77 6.36 -10.01 -5.35
N SER A 78 6.65 -10.66 -4.21
CA SER A 78 5.77 -10.74 -3.05
C SER A 78 5.87 -9.54 -2.11
N GLY A 79 6.87 -8.67 -2.32
CA GLY A 79 7.17 -7.54 -1.43
C GLY A 79 5.96 -6.64 -1.17
N PRO A 80 5.25 -6.17 -2.20
CA PRO A 80 4.09 -5.28 -2.02
C PRO A 80 3.00 -5.89 -1.17
N THR A 81 2.72 -7.20 -1.31
CA THR A 81 1.70 -7.88 -0.52
C THR A 81 2.00 -7.75 0.97
N TRP A 82 3.23 -8.05 1.38
CA TRP A 82 3.61 -7.98 2.79
C TRP A 82 3.64 -6.55 3.33
N TRP A 83 4.13 -5.59 2.56
CA TRP A 83 4.13 -4.19 2.98
C TRP A 83 2.72 -3.61 3.09
N ILE A 84 1.81 -3.99 2.20
CA ILE A 84 0.39 -3.61 2.29
C ILE A 84 -0.25 -4.21 3.56
N VAL A 85 0.06 -5.47 3.89
CA VAL A 85 -0.41 -6.08 5.15
C VAL A 85 0.15 -5.34 6.37
N VAL A 86 1.44 -4.98 6.37
CA VAL A 86 2.04 -4.18 7.45
C VAL A 86 1.36 -2.81 7.57
N LEU A 87 1.09 -2.13 6.45
CA LEU A 87 0.36 -0.86 6.44
C LEU A 87 -1.04 -1.01 7.05
N PHE A 88 -1.77 -2.07 6.73
CA PHE A 88 -3.07 -2.35 7.35
C PHE A 88 -2.97 -2.43 8.87
N LEU A 89 -2.02 -3.20 9.39
CA LEU A 89 -1.83 -3.35 10.83
C LEU A 89 -1.44 -2.03 11.50
N LEU A 90 -0.59 -1.23 10.85
CA LEU A 90 -0.20 0.08 11.34
C LEU A 90 -1.37 1.07 11.37
N ILE A 91 -2.24 1.07 10.35
CA ILE A 91 -3.43 1.92 10.30
C ILE A 91 -4.39 1.56 11.44
N GLU A 92 -4.68 0.29 11.66
CA GLU A 92 -5.57 -0.13 12.76
C GLU A 92 -4.97 0.17 14.13
N THR A 93 -3.65 0.01 14.28
CA THR A 93 -2.92 0.45 15.47
C THR A 93 -3.06 1.96 15.67
N GLN A 94 -2.86 2.74 14.63
CA GLN A 94 -2.95 4.20 14.70
C GLN A 94 -4.37 4.66 15.03
N LYS A 95 -5.41 4.03 14.46
CA LYS A 95 -6.82 4.31 14.78
C LYS A 95 -7.11 4.05 16.25
N THR A 96 -6.65 2.91 16.76
CA THR A 96 -6.76 2.55 18.17
C THR A 96 -6.12 3.59 19.08
N LEU A 97 -4.89 4.02 18.76
CA LEU A 97 -4.20 5.09 19.51
C LEU A 97 -4.96 6.42 19.45
N GLY A 98 -5.58 6.74 18.31
CA GLY A 98 -6.44 7.91 18.14
C GLY A 98 -7.65 7.88 19.08
N TYR A 99 -8.36 6.75 19.15
CA TYR A 99 -9.49 6.57 20.07
C TYR A 99 -9.06 6.58 21.54
N LEU A 100 -7.89 6.04 21.86
CA LEU A 100 -7.28 6.12 23.19
C LEU A 100 -6.68 7.49 23.52
N ARG A 101 -6.71 8.45 22.57
CA ARG A 101 -6.14 9.80 22.72
C ARG A 101 -4.64 9.82 23.04
N LEU A 102 -3.92 8.78 22.62
CA LEU A 102 -2.46 8.70 22.73
C LEU A 102 -1.83 9.43 21.53
N ILE A 103 -1.93 10.76 21.54
CA ILE A 103 -1.66 11.62 20.37
C ILE A 103 -0.20 11.55 19.90
N GLY A 104 0.77 11.53 20.82
CA GLY A 104 2.20 11.45 20.45
C GLY A 104 2.51 10.21 19.60
N PRO A 105 2.29 8.99 20.12
CA PRO A 105 2.45 7.75 19.35
C PRO A 105 1.60 7.70 18.08
N HIS A 106 0.37 8.22 18.13
CA HIS A 106 -0.52 8.29 16.95
C HIS A 106 0.12 9.10 15.80
N ILE A 107 0.66 10.30 16.09
CA ILE A 107 1.34 11.14 15.10
C ILE A 107 2.59 10.43 14.56
N MET A 108 3.42 9.85 15.43
CA MET A 108 4.64 9.16 15.01
C MET A 108 4.36 7.99 14.06
N ILE A 109 3.35 7.17 14.38
CA ILE A 109 2.93 6.07 13.50
C ILE A 109 2.36 6.61 12.18
N GLY A 110 1.57 7.70 12.22
CA GLY A 110 1.05 8.36 11.02
C GLY A 110 2.16 8.80 10.05
N VAL A 111 3.23 9.41 10.57
CA VAL A 111 4.42 9.77 9.79
C VAL A 111 5.12 8.54 9.20
N GLY A 112 5.22 7.45 10.00
CA GLY A 112 5.77 6.17 9.53
C GLY A 112 4.96 5.55 8.39
N ILE A 113 3.62 5.55 8.51
CA ILE A 113 2.69 5.08 7.46
C ILE A 113 2.90 5.90 6.19
N PHE A 114 2.99 7.24 6.30
CA PHE A 114 3.24 8.10 5.14
C PHE A 114 4.57 7.75 4.44
N GLY A 115 5.66 7.61 5.19
CA GLY A 115 6.98 7.24 4.64
C GLY A 115 6.97 5.88 3.94
N LEU A 116 6.33 4.87 4.54
CA LEU A 116 6.17 3.55 3.92
C LEU A 116 5.36 3.61 2.62
N SER A 117 4.34 4.47 2.58
CA SER A 117 3.48 4.67 1.41
C SER A 117 4.24 5.30 0.25
N VAL A 118 5.04 6.32 0.53
CA VAL A 118 5.97 6.92 -0.45
C VAL A 118 6.93 5.85 -0.97
N GLY A 119 7.55 5.08 -0.08
CA GLY A 119 8.47 4.00 -0.46
C GLY A 119 7.82 2.95 -1.36
N LEU A 120 6.57 2.57 -1.09
CA LEU A 120 5.80 1.63 -1.91
C LEU A 120 5.46 2.20 -3.29
N VAL A 121 5.07 3.47 -3.38
CA VAL A 121 4.82 4.14 -4.66
C VAL A 121 6.09 4.21 -5.48
N VAL A 122 7.21 4.64 -4.90
CA VAL A 122 8.52 4.68 -5.58
C VAL A 122 8.91 3.29 -6.07
N TRP A 123 8.77 2.27 -5.21
CA TRP A 123 9.00 0.88 -5.60
C TRP A 123 8.11 0.49 -6.80
N ALA A 124 6.82 0.79 -6.76
CA ALA A 124 5.87 0.38 -7.79
C ALA A 124 6.18 1.05 -9.14
N VAL A 125 6.58 2.32 -9.15
CA VAL A 125 6.97 3.05 -10.36
C VAL A 125 8.29 2.50 -10.92
N MET A 126 9.26 2.21 -10.07
CA MET A 126 10.56 1.67 -10.47
C MET A 126 10.54 0.18 -10.81
N TYR A 127 9.50 -0.55 -10.39
CA TYR A 127 9.40 -2.00 -10.57
C TYR A 127 9.38 -2.38 -12.05
N LYS A 128 10.40 -3.14 -12.46
CA LYS A 128 10.49 -3.80 -13.77
C LYS A 128 10.20 -5.28 -13.59
N HIS A 129 9.08 -5.73 -14.15
CA HIS A 129 8.72 -7.15 -14.11
C HIS A 129 9.55 -7.94 -15.12
N ASP A 130 10.38 -8.85 -14.60
CA ASP A 130 11.15 -9.82 -15.40
C ASP A 130 10.64 -11.24 -15.10
N PRO A 131 9.82 -11.82 -15.98
CA PRO A 131 9.27 -13.15 -15.78
C PRO A 131 10.32 -14.27 -15.89
N TYR A 132 11.45 -14.03 -16.57
CA TYR A 132 12.46 -15.06 -16.86
C TYR A 132 13.44 -15.28 -15.70
N LYS A 133 13.70 -14.24 -14.89
CA LYS A 133 14.63 -14.29 -13.75
C LYS A 133 14.34 -15.40 -12.73
N ARG A 134 13.06 -15.71 -12.49
CA ARG A 134 12.67 -16.72 -11.49
C ARG A 134 12.73 -18.14 -12.06
N GLU A 135 12.39 -18.33 -13.33
CA GLU A 135 12.52 -19.63 -14.02
C GLU A 135 13.99 -20.04 -14.11
N ALA A 136 14.87 -19.11 -14.46
CA ALA A 136 16.31 -19.33 -14.42
C ALA A 136 16.78 -19.79 -13.04
N ARG A 137 16.38 -19.11 -11.94
CA ARG A 137 16.70 -19.53 -10.56
C ARG A 137 16.23 -20.94 -10.23
N ILE A 138 15.03 -21.33 -10.67
CA ILE A 138 14.48 -22.66 -10.40
C ILE A 138 15.29 -23.72 -11.15
N GLN A 139 15.65 -23.45 -12.41
CA GLN A 139 16.48 -24.36 -13.21
C GLN A 139 17.89 -24.49 -12.61
N THR A 140 18.52 -23.41 -12.17
CA THR A 140 19.84 -23.48 -11.51
C THR A 140 19.78 -24.29 -10.20
N LYS A 141 18.70 -24.17 -9.42
CA LYS A 141 18.51 -24.98 -8.21
C LYS A 141 18.32 -26.47 -8.52
N LYS A 142 17.63 -26.80 -9.61
CA LYS A 142 17.47 -28.20 -10.06
C LYS A 142 18.78 -28.79 -10.58
N ALA A 143 19.60 -28.02 -11.30
CA ALA A 143 20.88 -28.48 -11.82
C ALA A 143 21.95 -28.72 -10.74
N LYS A 144 21.75 -28.20 -9.51
CA LYS A 144 22.64 -28.39 -8.35
C LYS A 144 22.20 -29.54 -7.44
N LYS A 145 21.13 -30.25 -7.79
CA LYS A 145 20.55 -31.35 -7.01
C LYS A 145 20.66 -32.65 -7.81
#